data_AF-A0A961EHQ5-F1
#
_entry.id   AF-A0A961EHQ5-F1
#
_cell.length_a   1.000
_cell.length_b   1.000
_cell.length_c   1.000
_cell.angle_alpha   90.00
_cell.angle_beta   90.00
_cell.angle_gamma   90.00
#
_symmetry.space_group_name_H-M   'P 1'
#
loop_
_entity.id
_entity.type
_entity.pdbx_description
1 polymer ?
#
loop_
_entity_poly.entity_id
_entity_poly.type
_entity_poly.pdbx_seq_one_letter_code
_entity_poly.pdbx_strand_id
1 'polypeptide(L)'
;MSDAPGRFGRFGGRYVPEALIPALEQLDEVRQKAMVDPDFQAELDHLHKTYTGRPSIITEVPRFAAHAGGARVILKREDLNHTGSHKINNVLGQALLTRRMGKRRIIAETGA
;
A
#
# COMPACT_ATOMS: atom_id res chain seq x y z
N MET A 1 24.79 -4.06 -9.14
CA MET A 1 23.46 -3.89 -9.78
C MET A 1 23.38 -2.45 -10.25
N SER A 2 22.97 -2.15 -11.48
CA SER A 2 22.90 -0.76 -11.96
C SER A 2 21.90 0.04 -11.12
N ASP A 3 22.40 0.99 -10.36
CA ASP A 3 21.76 1.71 -9.25
C ASP A 3 20.81 2.84 -9.69
N ALA A 4 20.14 2.67 -10.83
CA ALA A 4 19.20 3.67 -11.32
C ALA A 4 17.90 3.66 -10.47
N PRO A 5 17.40 4.81 -10.00
CA PRO A 5 16.23 4.88 -9.14
C PRO A 5 15.03 4.10 -9.72
N GLY A 6 14.44 3.24 -8.89
CA GLY A 6 13.27 2.44 -9.25
C GLY A 6 13.52 1.26 -10.19
N ARG A 7 14.78 0.88 -10.49
CA ARG A 7 15.10 -0.35 -11.23
C ARG A 7 15.39 -1.53 -10.30
N PHE A 8 14.85 -2.69 -10.67
CA PHE A 8 15.13 -4.00 -10.07
C PHE A 8 15.72 -4.90 -11.16
N GLY A 9 17.05 -4.85 -11.33
CA GLY A 9 17.74 -5.48 -12.45
C GLY A 9 17.27 -4.88 -13.78
N ARG A 10 16.70 -5.71 -14.68
CA ARG A 10 16.16 -5.23 -15.96
C ARG A 10 14.73 -4.67 -15.87
N PHE A 11 14.06 -4.79 -14.73
CA PHE A 11 12.66 -4.40 -14.54
C PHE A 11 12.52 -3.07 -13.80
N GLY A 12 11.36 -2.43 -13.89
CA GLY A 12 11.09 -1.14 -13.27
C GLY A 12 11.64 0.05 -14.07
N GLY A 13 11.90 1.17 -13.40
CA GLY A 13 12.19 2.46 -14.01
C GLY A 13 10.94 3.27 -14.34
N ARG A 14 11.13 4.44 -14.98
CA ARG A 14 10.06 5.37 -15.36
C ARG A 14 10.07 5.55 -16.88
N TYR A 15 9.12 4.90 -17.57
CA TYR A 15 8.91 5.04 -19.02
C TYR A 15 7.66 5.86 -19.26
N VAL A 16 7.78 7.18 -19.07
CA VAL A 16 6.65 8.12 -19.09
C VAL A 16 7.00 9.34 -19.95
N PRO A 17 6.00 10.08 -20.46
CA PRO A 17 6.22 11.37 -21.09
C PRO A 17 6.93 12.36 -20.15
N GLU A 18 7.75 13.24 -20.73
CA GLU A 18 8.53 14.26 -19.99
C GLU A 18 7.64 15.12 -19.08
N ALA A 19 6.43 15.46 -19.54
CA ALA A 19 5.46 16.24 -18.78
C ALA A 19 5.05 15.62 -17.42
N LEU A 20 5.26 14.32 -17.22
CA LEU A 20 4.95 13.64 -15.95
C LEU A 20 6.15 13.54 -14.99
N ILE A 21 7.37 13.80 -15.47
CA ILE A 21 8.59 13.64 -14.65
C ILE A 21 8.54 14.49 -13.37
N PRO A 22 8.22 15.81 -13.42
CA PRO A 22 8.23 16.65 -12.22
C PRO A 22 7.20 16.21 -11.17
N ALA A 23 6.05 15.69 -11.62
CA ALA A 23 5.02 15.20 -10.71
C ALA A 23 5.46 13.92 -9.98
N LEU A 24 6.15 13.02 -10.67
CA LEU A 24 6.68 11.78 -10.10
C LEU A 24 7.84 12.06 -9.14
N GLU A 25 8.72 13.01 -9.46
CA GLU A 25 9.81 13.44 -8.57
C GLU A 25 9.27 14.08 -7.30
N GLN A 26 8.31 15.00 -7.41
CA GLN A 26 7.65 15.60 -6.25
C GLN A 26 7.01 14.54 -5.34
N LEU A 27 6.29 13.56 -5.93
CA LEU A 27 5.68 12.47 -5.18
C LEU A 27 6.73 11.64 -4.45
N ASP A 28 7.83 11.29 -5.12
CA ASP A 28 8.90 10.48 -4.55
C ASP A 28 9.58 11.19 -3.38
N GLU A 29 9.90 12.48 -3.53
CA GLU A 29 10.48 13.29 -2.46
C GLU A 29 9.59 13.36 -1.22
N VAL A 30 8.30 13.66 -1.40
CA VAL A 30 7.36 13.76 -0.27
C VAL A 30 7.16 12.39 0.38
N ARG A 31 7.05 11.33 -0.42
CA ARG A 31 6.95 9.95 0.09
C ARG A 31 8.16 9.58 0.93
N GLN A 32 9.38 9.83 0.45
CA GLN A 32 10.61 9.51 1.18
C GLN A 32 10.68 10.25 2.52
N LYS A 33 10.33 11.54 2.55
CA LYS A 33 10.25 12.34 3.79
C LYS A 33 9.19 11.80 4.75
N ALA A 34 8.01 11.45 4.25
CA ALA A 34 6.92 10.92 5.07
C ALA A 34 7.24 9.54 5.66
N MET A 35 7.98 8.70 4.95
CA MET A 35 8.32 7.35 5.41
C MET A 35 9.23 7.33 6.64
N VAL A 36 9.98 8.40 6.90
CA VAL A 36 10.85 8.51 8.10
C VAL A 36 10.28 9.47 9.15
N ASP A 37 9.11 10.06 8.90
CA ASP A 37 8.46 10.98 9.81
C ASP A 37 7.59 10.20 10.83
N PRO A 38 7.91 10.25 12.14
CA PRO A 38 7.14 9.57 13.17
C PRO A 38 5.67 10.00 13.24
N ASP A 39 5.35 11.27 12.94
CA ASP A 39 3.98 11.77 13.03
C ASP A 39 3.13 11.19 11.90
N PHE A 40 3.70 11.07 10.70
CA PHE A 40 3.04 10.43 9.57
C PHE A 40 2.79 8.94 9.85
N GLN A 41 3.79 8.24 10.38
CA GLN A 41 3.67 6.83 10.74
C GLN A 41 2.61 6.63 11.83
N ALA A 42 2.61 7.47 12.88
CA ALA A 42 1.66 7.40 13.97
C ALA A 42 0.22 7.64 13.50
N GLU A 43 -0.01 8.60 12.60
CA GLU A 43 -1.33 8.85 12.03
C GLU A 43 -1.82 7.69 11.15
N LEU A 44 -0.95 7.15 10.29
CA LEU A 44 -1.31 6.00 9.45
C LEU A 44 -1.60 4.77 10.31
N ASP A 45 -0.79 4.51 11.33
CA ASP A 45 -1.00 3.41 12.28
C ASP A 45 -2.28 3.58 13.09
N HIS A 46 -2.61 4.81 13.49
CA HIS A 46 -3.88 5.12 14.13
C HIS A 46 -5.05 4.75 13.21
N LEU A 47 -5.05 5.22 11.95
CA LEU A 47 -6.10 4.88 10.97
C LEU A 47 -6.16 3.39 10.66
N HIS A 48 -5.02 2.70 10.65
CA HIS A 48 -5.00 1.25 10.51
C HIS A 48 -5.75 0.55 11.65
N LYS A 49 -5.55 1.00 12.90
CA LYS A 49 -6.24 0.42 14.06
C LYS A 49 -7.71 0.83 14.14
N THR A 50 -8.02 2.11 13.94
CA THR A 50 -9.34 2.67 14.25
C THR A 50 -10.30 2.70 13.06
N TYR A 51 -9.80 2.67 11.83
CA TYR A 51 -10.62 2.73 10.62
C TYR A 51 -10.48 1.49 9.75
N THR A 52 -9.25 0.99 9.52
CA THR A 52 -9.05 -0.20 8.68
C THR A 52 -9.46 -1.49 9.37
N GLY A 53 -9.28 -1.58 10.69
CA GLY A 53 -9.49 -2.81 11.46
C GLY A 53 -8.25 -3.71 11.55
N ARG A 54 -7.05 -3.13 11.48
CA ARG A 54 -5.77 -3.86 11.58
C ARG A 54 -5.32 -4.04 13.04
N PRO A 55 -4.56 -5.10 13.35
CA PRO A 55 -4.07 -6.13 12.44
C PRO A 55 -5.18 -7.09 11.98
N SER A 56 -5.11 -7.53 10.72
CA SER A 56 -6.02 -8.56 10.22
C SER A 56 -5.73 -9.92 10.87
N ILE A 57 -6.80 -10.67 11.11
CA ILE A 57 -6.78 -11.96 11.81
C ILE A 57 -6.02 -13.01 10.99
N ILE A 58 -5.35 -13.93 11.68
CA ILE A 58 -4.76 -15.14 11.11
C ILE A 58 -5.69 -16.30 11.46
N THR A 59 -6.24 -17.01 10.47
CA THR A 59 -7.20 -18.10 10.71
C THR A 59 -6.72 -19.40 10.09
N GLU A 60 -6.54 -20.43 10.91
CA GLU A 60 -6.29 -21.79 10.42
C GLU A 60 -7.59 -22.41 9.89
N VAL A 61 -7.52 -23.07 8.73
CA VAL A 61 -8.69 -23.57 8.00
C VAL A 61 -8.60 -25.08 7.76
N PRO A 62 -8.78 -25.93 8.81
CA PRO A 62 -8.53 -27.37 8.72
C PRO A 62 -9.43 -28.09 7.71
N ARG A 63 -10.68 -27.63 7.52
CA ARG A 63 -11.59 -28.19 6.51
C ARG A 63 -11.08 -27.98 5.09
N PHE A 64 -10.52 -26.81 4.79
CA PHE A 64 -9.90 -26.54 3.49
C PHE A 64 -8.58 -27.28 3.36
N ALA A 65 -7.78 -27.31 4.43
CA ALA A 65 -6.51 -28.02 4.50
C ALA A 65 -6.64 -29.54 4.21
N ALA A 66 -7.77 -30.16 4.57
CA ALA A 66 -8.06 -31.56 4.23
C ALA A 66 -8.02 -31.84 2.72
N HIS A 67 -8.28 -30.83 1.89
CA HIS A 67 -8.19 -30.92 0.43
C HIS A 67 -6.79 -30.59 -0.13
N ALA A 68 -5.84 -30.21 0.73
CA ALA A 68 -4.50 -29.72 0.35
C ALA A 68 -3.38 -30.74 0.62
N GLY A 69 -3.68 -32.05 0.62
CA GLY A 69 -2.66 -33.10 0.67
C GLY A 69 -1.86 -33.17 1.98
N GLY A 70 -2.47 -32.79 3.11
CA GLY A 70 -1.81 -32.83 4.43
C GLY A 70 -1.05 -31.56 4.80
N ALA A 71 -1.08 -30.52 3.96
CA ALA A 71 -0.53 -29.21 4.30
C ALA A 71 -1.37 -28.50 5.38
N ARG A 72 -0.71 -27.75 6.27
CA ARG A 72 -1.39 -26.80 7.17
C ARG A 72 -1.72 -25.52 6.40
N VAL A 73 -2.99 -25.16 6.34
CA VAL A 73 -3.44 -23.94 5.63
C VAL A 73 -3.94 -22.88 6.60
N ILE A 74 -3.41 -21.67 6.45
CA ILE A 74 -3.70 -20.51 7.27
C ILE A 74 -4.02 -19.32 6.35
N LEU A 75 -5.10 -18.61 6.64
CA LEU A 75 -5.52 -17.43 5.89
C LEU A 75 -5.15 -16.14 6.64
N LYS A 76 -4.48 -15.21 5.94
CA LYS A 76 -4.33 -13.82 6.37
C LYS A 76 -5.58 -13.05 5.96
N ARG A 77 -6.44 -12.72 6.93
CA ARG A 77 -7.81 -12.25 6.69
C ARG A 77 -7.93 -10.77 6.30
N GLU A 78 -7.23 -10.34 5.25
CA GLU A 78 -7.35 -8.97 4.71
C GLU A 78 -8.75 -8.69 4.10
N ASP A 79 -9.56 -9.73 3.88
CA ASP A 79 -10.98 -9.61 3.53
C ASP A 79 -11.80 -8.95 4.64
N LEU A 80 -11.32 -8.95 5.89
CA LEU A 80 -11.98 -8.34 7.03
C LEU A 80 -11.62 -6.86 7.23
N ASN A 81 -10.69 -6.31 6.43
CA ASN A 81 -10.42 -4.89 6.48
C ASN A 81 -11.67 -4.10 6.09
N HIS A 82 -11.82 -2.88 6.60
CA HIS A 82 -12.82 -1.95 6.08
C HIS A 82 -12.68 -1.82 4.55
N THR A 83 -13.80 -1.78 3.82
CA THR A 83 -13.93 -1.94 2.36
C THR A 83 -13.71 -3.37 1.80
N GLY A 84 -13.38 -4.36 2.63
CA GLY A 84 -13.38 -5.78 2.27
C GLY A 84 -12.14 -6.27 1.52
N SER A 85 -11.04 -5.51 1.51
CA SER A 85 -9.80 -5.95 0.87
C SER A 85 -8.55 -5.28 1.42
N HIS A 86 -7.37 -5.75 0.99
CA HIS A 86 -6.08 -5.13 1.32
C HIS A 86 -5.86 -3.76 0.64
N LYS A 87 -6.69 -3.36 -0.33
CA LYS A 87 -6.47 -2.13 -1.11
C LYS A 87 -6.52 -0.86 -0.24
N ILE A 88 -7.36 -0.85 0.79
CA ILE A 88 -7.48 0.28 1.73
C ILE A 88 -6.15 0.63 2.41
N ASN A 89 -5.27 -0.36 2.61
CA ASN A 89 -3.98 -0.14 3.25
C ASN A 89 -3.15 0.90 2.46
N ASN A 90 -3.10 0.73 1.14
CA ASN A 90 -2.41 1.64 0.23
C ASN A 90 -3.16 2.97 0.09
N VAL A 91 -4.49 2.92 -0.05
CA VAL A 91 -5.31 4.13 -0.26
C VAL A 91 -5.19 5.11 0.90
N LEU A 92 -5.18 4.65 2.15
CA LEU A 92 -5.01 5.54 3.31
C LEU A 92 -3.64 6.23 3.30
N GLY A 93 -2.56 5.50 3.03
CA GLY A 93 -1.22 6.08 2.91
C GLY A 93 -1.15 7.14 1.81
N GLN A 94 -1.70 6.86 0.62
CA GLN A 94 -1.71 7.82 -0.49
C GLN A 94 -2.61 9.03 -0.22
N ALA A 95 -3.75 8.85 0.47
CA ALA A 95 -4.62 9.95 0.86
C ALA A 95 -3.93 10.88 1.87
N LEU A 96 -3.23 10.33 2.86
CA LEU A 96 -2.42 11.12 3.79
C LEU A 96 -1.28 11.87 3.08
N LEU A 97 -0.57 11.21 2.16
CA LEU A 97 0.45 11.85 1.33
C LEU A 97 -0.12 13.01 0.51
N THR A 98 -1.27 12.80 -0.12
CA THR A 98 -1.98 13.83 -0.89
C THR A 98 -2.26 15.07 -0.03
N ARG A 99 -2.79 14.85 1.19
CA ARG A 99 -3.06 15.92 2.14
C ARG A 99 -1.79 16.66 2.54
N ARG A 100 -0.69 15.92 2.79
CA ARG A 100 0.62 16.49 3.12
C ARG A 100 1.22 17.30 1.97
N MET A 101 0.96 16.92 0.72
CA MET A 101 1.33 17.67 -0.48
C MET A 101 0.47 18.92 -0.71
N GLY A 102 -0.50 19.22 0.16
CA GLY A 102 -1.42 20.35 0.03
C GLY A 102 -2.43 20.20 -1.11
N LYS A 103 -2.57 18.99 -1.67
CA LYS A 103 -3.52 18.73 -2.76
C LYS A 103 -4.92 18.52 -2.18
N ARG A 104 -5.92 19.04 -2.88
CA ARG A 104 -7.34 18.98 -2.46
C ARG A 104 -8.20 18.04 -3.29
N ARG A 105 -7.58 17.35 -4.25
CA ARG A 105 -8.26 16.48 -5.22
C ARG A 105 -7.41 15.25 -5.48
N ILE A 106 -8.05 14.08 -5.41
CA ILE A 106 -7.48 12.78 -5.77
C ILE A 106 -8.24 12.29 -7.00
N ILE A 107 -7.53 11.71 -7.96
CA ILE A 107 -8.10 10.94 -9.06
C ILE A 107 -7.51 9.53 -9.00
N ALA A 108 -8.31 8.56 -9.40
CA ALA A 108 -7.89 7.18 -9.57
C ALA A 108 -8.72 6.56 -10.70
N GLU A 109 -8.11 5.72 -11.53
CA GLU A 109 -8.88 4.76 -12.32
C GLU A 109 -9.32 3.56 -11.48
N THR A 110 -10.40 2.91 -11.88
CA THR A 110 -10.84 1.64 -11.30
C THR A 110 -10.78 0.56 -12.37
N GLY A 111 -10.05 -0.52 -12.09
CA GLY A 111 -10.11 -1.78 -12.83
C GLY A 111 -10.73 -2.83 -11.91
N ALA A 112 -11.98 -3.19 -12.19
CA ALA A 112 -12.61 -4.39 -11.64
C ALA A 112 -12.13 -5.61 -12.43
#